data_AF-A0A418GK72-F1
#
_entry.id   AF-A0A418GK72-F1
#
_cell.length_a   1.000
_cell.length_b   1.000
_cell.length_c   1.000
_cell.angle_alpha   90.00
_cell.angle_beta   90.00
_cell.angle_gamma   90.00
#
_symmetry.space_group_name_H-M   'P 1'
#
loop_
_entity.id
_entity.type
_entity.pdbx_description
1 polymer ?
#
loop_
_entity_poly.entity_id
_entity_poly.type
_entity_poly.pdbx_seq_one_letter_code
_entity_poly.pdbx_strand_id
1 'polypeptide(L)' 'GLYMWGGVGRGKTWLMDLFYQSLPGERKQRLHFHRFMLRVHEELTALQGQTDPLEIIADRFKAETDVLC' A
#
# COMPACT_ATOMS: atom_id res chain seq x y z
N GLY A 1 -8.70 -1.12 -7.24
CA GLY A 1 -8.34 -1.68 -5.93
C GLY A 1 -9.36 -2.72 -5.50
N LEU A 2 -8.98 -3.63 -4.61
CA LEU A 2 -9.85 -4.66 -4.03
C LEU A 2 -9.87 -4.49 -2.51
N TYR A 3 -11.06 -4.40 -1.90
CA TYR A 3 -11.22 -4.28 -0.45
C TYR A 3 -11.93 -5.51 0.10
N MET A 4 -11.20 -6.34 0.88
CA MET A 4 -11.76 -7.54 1.49
C MET A 4 -12.21 -7.28 2.92
N TRP A 5 -13.53 -7.41 3.17
CA TRP A 5 -14.12 -7.27 4.50
C TRP A 5 -14.87 -8.55 4.91
N GLY A 6 -15.02 -8.77 6.22
CA GLY A 6 -15.79 -9.89 6.76
C GLY A 6 -15.33 -10.29 8.16
N GLY A 7 -16.10 -11.15 8.85
CA GLY A 7 -15.81 -11.59 10.21
C GLY A 7 -14.46 -12.30 10.39
N VAL A 8 -14.05 -12.49 11.65
CA VAL A 8 -12.82 -13.21 12.02
C VAL A 8 -12.87 -14.66 11.50
N GLY A 9 -11.72 -15.21 11.08
CA GLY A 9 -11.61 -16.61 10.65
C GLY A 9 -12.13 -16.94 9.25
N ARG A 10 -12.54 -15.95 8.44
CA ARG A 10 -13.09 -16.16 7.09
C ARG A 10 -12.06 -16.28 5.96
N GLY A 11 -10.79 -16.55 6.27
CA GLY A 11 -9.75 -16.77 5.26
C GLY A 11 -9.26 -15.54 4.48
N LYS A 12 -9.65 -14.31 4.88
CA LYS A 12 -9.23 -13.07 4.19
C LYS A 12 -7.71 -12.93 4.07
N THR A 13 -6.97 -13.25 5.14
CA THR A 13 -5.50 -13.23 5.14
C THR A 13 -4.94 -14.22 4.14
N TRP A 14 -5.46 -15.45 4.12
CA TRP A 14 -5.03 -16.48 3.19
C TRP A 14 -5.28 -16.10 1.73
N LEU A 15 -6.43 -15.48 1.43
CA LEU A 15 -6.74 -14.99 0.09
C LEU A 15 -5.80 -13.85 -0.34
N MET A 16 -5.48 -12.91 0.57
CA MET A 16 -4.45 -11.90 0.30
C MET A 16 -3.08 -12.52 0.03
N ASP A 17 -2.71 -13.57 0.79
CA ASP A 17 -1.42 -14.23 0.62
C ASP A 17 -1.32 -14.95 -0.73
N LEU A 18 -2.38 -15.64 -1.14
CA LEU A 18 -2.45 -16.25 -2.46
C LEU A 18 -2.40 -15.20 -3.58
N PHE A 19 -3.16 -14.12 -3.45
CA PHE A 19 -3.12 -13.01 -4.40
C PHE A 19 -1.69 -12.47 -4.52
N TYR A 20 -1.05 -12.13 -3.40
CA TYR A 20 0.33 -11.66 -3.35
C TYR A 20 1.30 -12.65 -4.02
N GLN A 21 1.18 -13.95 -3.73
CA GLN A 21 2.04 -14.98 -4.30
C GLN A 21 1.84 -15.14 -5.80
N SER A 22 0.60 -15.03 -6.28
CA SER A 22 0.24 -15.20 -7.69
C SER A 22 0.70 -14.05 -8.60
N LEU A 23 0.98 -12.86 -8.03
CA LEU A 23 1.44 -11.72 -8.82
C LEU A 23 2.84 -11.96 -9.41
N PRO A 24 3.02 -11.78 -10.73
CA PRO A 24 4.34 -11.90 -11.35
C PRO A 24 5.22 -10.72 -10.94
N GLY A 25 6.52 -10.97 -10.80
CA GLY A 25 7.52 -9.95 -10.48
C GLY A 25 7.78 -9.76 -8.98
N GLU A 26 8.82 -9.00 -8.68
CA GLU A 26 9.33 -8.77 -7.32
C GLU A 26 8.93 -7.39 -6.76
N ARG A 27 8.45 -6.47 -7.60
CA ARG A 27 8.01 -5.12 -7.23
C ARG A 27 6.60 -5.11 -6.64
N LYS A 28 6.36 -5.98 -5.66
CA LYS A 28 5.11 -6.08 -4.90
C LYS A 28 5.45 -5.92 -3.42
N GLN A 29 4.63 -5.17 -2.71
CA GLN A 29 4.77 -4.96 -1.28
C GLN A 29 3.49 -5.36 -0.56
N ARG A 30 3.65 -6.03 0.58
CA ARG A 30 2.57 -6.36 1.50
C ARG A 30 2.63 -5.42 2.69
N LEU A 31 1.67 -4.51 2.81
CA LEU A 31 1.66 -3.44 3.78
C LEU A 31 0.27 -3.25 4.37
N HIS A 32 0.17 -3.34 5.69
CA HIS A 32 -1.09 -3.01 6.37
C HIS A 32 -1.45 -1.54 6.16
N PHE A 33 -2.73 -1.28 5.88
CA PHE A 33 -3.24 0.07 5.63
C PHE A 33 -2.83 1.10 6.69
N HIS A 34 -2.83 0.73 7.97
CA HIS A 34 -2.38 1.63 9.04
C HIS A 34 -0.90 2.05 8.88
N ARG A 35 -0.02 1.12 8.49
CA ARG A 35 1.40 1.39 8.25
C ARG A 35 1.60 2.24 6.98
N PHE A 36 0.78 2.00 5.95
CA PHE A 36 0.72 2.83 4.75
C PHE A 36 0.36 4.29 5.09
N MET A 37 -0.74 4.49 5.82
CA MET A 37 -1.18 5.84 6.18
C MET A 37 -0.17 6.56 7.07
N LEU A 38 0.47 5.86 8.01
CA LEU A 38 1.54 6.44 8.83
C LEU A 38 2.68 6.99 7.97
N ARG A 39 3.17 6.20 7.00
CA ARG A 39 4.22 6.66 6.08
C ARG A 39 3.78 7.86 5.24
N VAL A 40 2.54 7.85 4.72
CA VAL A 40 1.99 9.00 3.98
C VAL A 40 1.99 10.25 4.85
N HIS A 41 1.61 10.15 6.13
CA HIS A 41 1.57 11.30 7.04
C HIS A 41 2.97 11.84 7.36
N GLU A 42 3.94 10.95 7.55
CA GLU A 42 5.36 11.32 7.73
C GLU A 42 5.89 12.07 6.50
N GLU A 43 5.62 11.57 5.29
CA GLU A 43 6.06 12.24 4.05
C GLU A 43 5.32 13.57 3.80
N LEU A 44 4.02 13.64 4.09
CA LEU A 44 3.26 14.91 4.03
C LEU A 44 3.83 15.97 4.98
N THR A 45 4.26 15.54 6.17
CA THR A 45 4.89 16.44 7.15
C THR A 45 6.24 16.94 6.62
N ALA A 46 7.03 16.07 6.02
CA ALA A 46 8.32 16.43 5.43
C ALA A 46 8.19 17.34 4.19
N LEU A 47 7.09 17.24 3.45
CA LEU A 47 6.80 18.02 2.24
C LEU A 47 5.91 19.25 2.53
N GLN A 48 5.78 19.67 3.80
CA GLN A 48 5.00 20.85 4.16
C GLN A 48 5.43 22.08 3.36
N GLY A 49 4.45 22.78 2.78
CA GLY A 49 4.67 23.97 1.97
C GLY A 49 4.95 23.71 0.48
N GLN A 50 5.07 22.45 0.05
CA GLN A 50 5.04 22.12 -1.37
C GLN A 50 3.61 22.08 -1.92
N THR A 51 3.47 22.44 -3.19
CA THR A 51 2.21 22.28 -3.94
C THR A 51 2.04 20.81 -4.31
N ASP A 52 0.84 20.27 -4.10
CA ASP A 52 0.46 18.89 -4.43
C ASP A 52 1.41 17.79 -3.92
N PRO A 53 1.77 17.77 -2.61
CA PRO A 53 2.74 16.82 -2.05
C PRO A 53 2.28 15.36 -2.18
N LEU A 54 0.97 15.11 -2.31
CA LEU A 54 0.44 13.76 -2.53
C LEU A 54 0.85 13.17 -3.89
N GLU A 55 1.00 13.99 -4.94
CA GLU A 55 1.47 13.48 -6.24
C GLU A 55 2.92 13.01 -6.14
N ILE A 56 3.76 13.80 -5.47
CA ILE A 56 5.17 13.45 -5.21
C ILE A 56 5.26 12.16 -4.40
N ILE A 57 4.43 12.02 -3.37
CA ILE A 57 4.36 10.80 -2.56
C ILE A 57 3.91 9.60 -3.42
N ALA A 58 2.88 9.77 -4.25
CA ALA A 58 2.39 8.73 -5.14
C ALA A 58 3.46 8.27 -6.14
N ASP A 59 4.23 9.20 -6.71
CA ASP A 59 5.32 8.89 -7.63
C ASP A 59 6.46 8.11 -6.93
N ARG A 60 6.77 8.44 -5.67
CA ARG A 60 7.72 7.68 -4.86
C ARG A 60 7.24 6.24 -4.63
N PHE A 61 5.98 6.06 -4.24
CA PHE A 61 5.41 4.73 -4.06
C PHE A 61 5.43 3.91 -5.37
N LYS A 62 5.12 4.54 -6.50
CA LYS A 62 5.17 3.91 -7.83
C LYS A 62 6.59 3.53 -8.26
N ALA A 63 7.60 4.30 -7.87
CA ALA A 63 9.00 3.96 -8.12
C ALA A 63 9.43 2.72 -7.31
N GLU A 64 8.91 2.54 -6.10
CA GLU A 64 9.26 1.42 -5.22
C GLU A 64 8.47 0.15 -5.51
N THR A 65 7.20 0.26 -5.90
CA THR A 65 6.32 -0.90 -6.00
C THR A 65 5.21 -0.70 -7.03
N ASP A 66 4.90 -1.78 -7.75
CA ASP A 66 3.82 -1.83 -8.74
C ASP A 66 2.48 -2.24 -8.10
N VAL A 67 2.53 -3.05 -7.02
CA VAL A 67 1.33 -3.47 -6.28
C VAL A 67 1.53 -3.37 -4.77
N LEU A 68 0.63 -2.64 -4.10
CA LEU A 68 0.49 -2.59 -2.63
C LEU A 68 -0.67 -3.49 -2.20
N CYS A 69 -0.39 -4.44 -1.31
CA CYS A 69 -1.31 -5.50 -0.88
C CYS A 69 -1.53 -5.47 0.64
#